data_AF-A0A2H0Q588-F1
#
_entry.id   AF-A0A2H0Q588-F1
#
_cell.length_a   1.000
_cell.length_b   1.000
_cell.length_c   1.000
_cell.angle_alpha   90.00
_cell.angle_beta   90.00
_cell.angle_gamma   90.00
#
_symmetry.space_group_name_H-M   'P 1'
#
loop_
_entity.id
_entity.type
_entity.pdbx_description
1 polymer ?
#
loop_
_entity_poly.entity_id
_entity_poly.type
_entity_poly.pdbx_seq_one_letter_code
_entity_poly.pdbx_strand_id
1 'polypeptide(L)'
;MKILLLMTLFFSPLIHSNELKLPVSKKDLKVYYSAINEKAKNLKTVPDDQLLKEVIHDCFVAKKFDQNLFCLESVTEFYHYFPETVQRVVKKNYNEKDSIFIMNRLDVLQSETVLGNDPSVKE
;
A
#
# COMPACT_ATOMS: atom_id res chain seq x y z
N MET A 1 38.59 38.22 15.02
CA MET A 1 37.89 36.98 15.46
C MET A 1 36.96 36.55 14.33
N LYS A 2 37.28 35.45 13.64
CA LYS A 2 36.49 34.89 12.54
C LYS A 2 35.49 33.91 13.13
N ILE A 3 34.20 34.17 13.01
CA ILE A 3 33.16 33.21 13.37
C ILE A 3 32.96 32.25 12.20
N LEU A 4 32.98 30.99 12.56
CA LEU A 4 33.08 29.79 11.75
C LEU A 4 31.78 29.53 10.96
N LEU A 5 31.97 29.09 9.71
CA LEU A 5 30.99 28.44 8.84
C LEU A 5 30.01 27.54 9.60
N LEU A 6 28.69 27.73 9.38
CA LEU A 6 27.71 26.67 9.56
C LEU A 6 27.15 26.30 8.17
N MET A 7 27.84 25.37 7.51
CA MET A 7 27.33 24.65 6.35
C MET A 7 26.23 23.69 6.84
N THR A 8 24.96 24.11 6.76
CA THR A 8 23.85 23.17 6.88
C THR A 8 23.83 22.31 5.64
N LEU A 9 24.47 21.15 5.75
CA LEU A 9 24.32 20.03 4.83
C LEU A 9 22.87 19.55 4.93
N PHE A 10 22.02 20.05 4.04
CA PHE A 10 20.78 19.38 3.67
C PHE A 10 21.15 18.12 2.89
N PHE A 11 21.65 17.11 3.58
CA PHE A 11 21.56 15.74 3.10
C PHE A 11 20.10 15.33 3.28
N SER A 12 19.27 15.67 2.30
CA SER A 12 18.13 14.82 1.99
C SER A 12 18.73 13.45 1.70
N PRO A 13 18.46 12.39 2.49
CA PRO A 13 18.64 11.07 1.94
C PRO A 13 17.62 10.99 0.81
N LEU A 14 18.17 10.97 -0.39
CA LEU A 14 17.57 10.42 -1.58
C LEU A 14 16.68 9.24 -1.13
N ILE A 15 15.37 9.47 -1.03
CA ILE A 15 14.40 8.39 -0.84
C ILE A 15 14.48 7.62 -2.15
N HIS A 16 15.40 6.67 -2.22
CA HIS A 16 15.33 5.58 -3.17
C HIS A 16 14.08 4.82 -2.76
N SER A 17 12.94 5.27 -3.27
CA SER A 17 11.77 4.41 -3.43
C SER A 17 12.31 3.17 -4.11
N ASN A 18 12.31 2.06 -3.37
CA ASN A 18 12.69 0.77 -3.89
C ASN A 18 11.57 0.42 -4.87
N GLU A 19 11.65 0.96 -6.10
CA GLU A 19 10.65 0.75 -7.13
C GLU A 19 10.60 -0.74 -7.39
N LEU A 20 9.50 -1.32 -6.94
CA LEU A 20 9.27 -2.75 -6.96
C LEU A 20 9.18 -3.15 -8.45
N LYS A 21 10.21 -3.86 -8.94
CA LYS A 21 10.35 -4.21 -10.35
C LYS A 21 9.08 -4.93 -10.83
N LEU A 22 8.51 -4.46 -11.94
CA LEU A 22 7.25 -4.95 -12.49
C LEU A 22 7.35 -6.45 -12.84
N PRO A 23 6.34 -7.28 -12.48
CA PRO A 23 6.37 -8.71 -12.74
C PRO A 23 6.24 -9.03 -14.23
N VAL A 24 6.93 -10.06 -14.71
CA VAL A 24 6.84 -10.58 -16.09
C VAL A 24 6.01 -11.86 -16.14
N SER A 25 5.79 -12.52 -14.99
CA SER A 25 5.06 -13.78 -14.85
C SER A 25 4.23 -13.88 -13.55
N LYS A 26 3.33 -14.88 -13.48
CA LYS A 26 2.57 -15.20 -12.25
C LYS A 26 3.46 -15.50 -11.04
N LYS A 27 4.66 -16.07 -11.24
CA LYS A 27 5.61 -16.36 -10.15
C LYS A 27 6.16 -15.07 -9.54
N ASP A 28 6.32 -14.04 -10.36
CA ASP A 28 6.78 -12.71 -9.92
C ASP A 28 5.69 -11.96 -9.16
N LEU A 29 4.41 -12.18 -9.50
CA LEU A 29 3.27 -11.59 -8.78
C LEU A 29 3.21 -12.06 -7.32
N LYS A 30 3.49 -13.34 -7.05
CA LYS A 30 3.55 -13.87 -5.67
C LYS A 30 4.67 -13.22 -4.86
N VAL A 31 5.84 -13.01 -5.46
CA VAL A 31 6.97 -12.31 -4.81
C VAL A 31 6.59 -10.85 -4.51
N TYR A 32 5.92 -10.19 -5.45
CA TYR A 32 5.42 -8.83 -5.31
C TYR A 32 4.45 -8.70 -4.13
N TYR A 33 3.48 -9.60 -4.03
CA TYR A 33 2.53 -9.62 -2.90
C TYR A 33 3.23 -9.86 -1.58
N SER A 34 4.20 -10.77 -1.53
CA SER A 34 4.98 -10.99 -0.32
C SER A 34 5.68 -9.71 0.14
N ALA A 35 6.27 -8.94 -0.78
CA ALA A 35 6.93 -7.67 -0.45
C ALA A 35 5.94 -6.60 0.04
N ILE A 36 4.77 -6.47 -0.61
CA ILE A 36 3.69 -5.59 -0.16
C ILE A 36 3.23 -5.99 1.24
N ASN A 37 3.01 -7.28 1.48
CA ASN A 37 2.51 -7.77 2.76
C ASN A 37 3.53 -7.53 3.88
N GLU A 38 4.82 -7.76 3.65
CA GLU A 38 5.87 -7.40 4.62
C GLU A 38 5.91 -5.89 4.90
N LYS A 39 5.69 -5.05 3.89
CA LYS A 39 5.57 -3.59 4.09
C LYS A 39 4.34 -3.27 4.93
N ALA A 40 3.20 -3.87 4.62
CA ALA A 40 1.92 -3.65 5.27
C ALA A 40 1.88 -4.11 6.73
N LYS A 41 2.70 -5.10 7.14
CA LYS A 41 2.86 -5.46 8.58
C LYS A 41 3.31 -4.28 9.45
N ASN A 42 3.90 -3.25 8.86
CA ASN A 42 4.28 -2.02 9.56
C ASN A 42 3.10 -1.04 9.74
N LEU A 43 2.00 -1.21 9.00
CA LEU A 43 0.72 -0.53 9.24
C LEU A 43 0.08 -1.13 10.49
N LYS A 44 0.58 -0.70 11.65
CA LYS A 44 0.08 -1.11 12.97
C LYS A 44 -1.10 -0.23 13.39
N THR A 45 -1.40 -0.22 14.69
CA THR A 45 -2.52 0.48 15.35
C THR A 45 -2.41 2.02 15.35
N VAL A 46 -1.54 2.62 14.54
CA VAL A 46 -1.38 4.08 14.46
C VAL A 46 -1.45 4.50 12.99
N PRO A 47 -2.25 5.53 12.65
CA PRO A 47 -2.31 6.07 11.29
C PRO A 47 -0.96 6.56 10.77
N ASP A 48 -0.46 5.94 9.70
CA ASP A 48 0.71 6.39 8.94
C ASP A 48 0.30 6.61 7.48
N ASP A 49 -0.03 7.87 7.16
CA ASP A 49 -0.47 8.27 5.81
C ASP A 49 0.60 7.97 4.73
N GLN A 50 1.89 8.04 5.07
CA GLN A 50 2.98 7.84 4.12
C GLN A 50 3.16 6.35 3.82
N LEU A 51 3.23 5.52 4.85
CA LEU A 51 3.34 4.08 4.66
C LEU A 51 2.10 3.51 3.96
N LEU A 52 0.91 4.00 4.33
CA LEU A 52 -0.34 3.57 3.70
C LEU A 52 -0.38 3.93 2.22
N LYS A 53 0.07 5.15 1.88
CA LYS A 53 0.22 5.58 0.49
C LYS A 53 1.14 4.64 -0.28
N GLU A 54 2.29 4.28 0.28
CA GLU A 54 3.27 3.40 -0.38
C GLU A 54 2.70 2.01 -0.63
N VAL A 55 2.03 1.40 0.36
CA VAL A 55 1.42 0.07 0.22
C VAL A 55 0.31 0.09 -0.85
N ILE A 56 -0.59 1.08 -0.81
CA ILE A 56 -1.64 1.23 -1.82
C ILE A 56 -1.04 1.50 -3.20
N HIS A 57 0.05 2.27 -3.28
CA HIS A 57 0.74 2.56 -4.53
C HIS A 57 1.35 1.31 -5.16
N ASP A 58 2.10 0.53 -4.39
CA ASP A 58 2.68 -0.73 -4.88
C ASP A 58 1.55 -1.64 -5.37
N CYS A 59 0.47 -1.75 -4.61
CA CYS A 59 -0.72 -2.48 -5.05
C CYS A 59 -1.27 -1.97 -6.38
N PHE A 60 -1.47 -0.66 -6.50
CA PHE A 60 -2.05 -0.06 -7.69
C PHE A 60 -1.15 -0.20 -8.92
N VAL A 61 0.18 -0.20 -8.74
CA VAL A 61 1.14 -0.51 -9.81
C VAL A 61 0.97 -1.94 -10.32
N ALA A 62 0.63 -2.88 -9.42
CA ALA A 62 0.33 -4.27 -9.79
C ALA A 62 -0.98 -4.44 -10.59
N LYS A 63 -1.84 -3.41 -10.70
CA LYS A 63 -3.12 -3.43 -11.46
C LYS A 63 -2.97 -3.94 -12.90
N LYS A 64 -1.80 -3.72 -13.52
CA LYS A 64 -1.48 -4.20 -14.89
C LYS A 64 -1.48 -5.73 -15.00
N PHE A 65 -1.24 -6.43 -13.90
CA PHE A 65 -1.10 -7.88 -13.82
C PHE A 65 -2.19 -8.53 -12.97
N ASP A 66 -2.73 -7.77 -12.03
CA ASP A 66 -3.83 -8.12 -11.17
C ASP A 66 -4.90 -7.02 -11.22
N GLN A 67 -5.84 -7.18 -12.15
CA GLN A 67 -6.91 -6.20 -12.33
C GLN A 67 -7.82 -6.06 -11.11
N ASN A 68 -7.83 -7.05 -10.21
CA ASN A 68 -8.68 -7.08 -9.03
C ASN A 68 -7.98 -6.57 -7.77
N LEU A 69 -6.69 -6.22 -7.84
CA LEU A 69 -5.91 -5.72 -6.71
C LEU A 69 -6.06 -6.57 -5.43
N PHE A 70 -5.93 -7.89 -5.53
CA PHE A 70 -5.96 -8.80 -4.38
C PHE A 70 -4.93 -8.46 -3.32
N CYS A 71 -3.80 -7.85 -3.70
CA CYS A 71 -2.81 -7.38 -2.74
C CYS A 71 -3.35 -6.36 -1.71
N LEU A 72 -4.50 -5.72 -1.99
CA LEU A 72 -5.17 -4.82 -1.04
C LEU A 72 -5.69 -5.56 0.21
N GLU A 73 -5.76 -6.90 0.18
CA GLU A 73 -6.00 -7.72 1.38
C GLU A 73 -5.04 -7.35 2.51
N SER A 74 -3.79 -7.02 2.18
CA SER A 74 -2.75 -6.61 3.13
C SER A 74 -3.09 -5.34 3.94
N VAL A 75 -4.05 -4.53 3.49
CA VAL A 75 -4.50 -3.32 4.20
C VAL A 75 -5.93 -3.41 4.73
N THR A 76 -6.62 -4.54 4.55
CA THR A 76 -8.03 -4.70 4.97
C THR A 76 -8.23 -4.59 6.48
N GLU A 77 -7.32 -5.17 7.27
CA GLU A 77 -7.35 -5.05 8.73
C GLU A 77 -7.14 -3.59 9.17
N PHE A 78 -6.17 -2.89 8.57
CA PHE A 78 -5.97 -1.47 8.84
C PHE A 78 -7.19 -0.63 8.41
N TYR A 79 -7.80 -0.95 7.26
CA TYR A 79 -9.01 -0.29 6.78
C TYR A 79 -10.20 -0.47 7.73
N HIS A 80 -10.32 -1.65 8.35
CA HIS A 80 -11.35 -1.90 9.35
C HIS A 80 -11.25 -0.95 10.56
N TYR A 81 -10.03 -0.71 11.06
CA TYR A 81 -9.82 0.16 12.22
C TYR A 81 -9.72 1.66 11.87
N PHE A 82 -9.26 2.01 10.67
CA PHE A 82 -8.98 3.39 10.27
C PHE A 82 -9.53 3.75 8.88
N PRO A 83 -10.84 3.59 8.62
CA PRO A 83 -11.41 3.77 7.28
C PRO A 83 -11.25 5.20 6.74
N GLU A 84 -11.38 6.21 7.61
CA GLU A 84 -11.22 7.62 7.22
C GLU A 84 -9.80 7.96 6.78
N THR A 85 -8.79 7.35 7.42
CA THR A 85 -7.38 7.52 7.05
C THR A 85 -7.13 6.95 5.65
N VAL A 86 -7.62 5.75 5.38
CA VAL A 86 -7.54 5.13 4.05
C VAL A 86 -8.23 6.01 3.01
N GLN A 87 -9.45 6.44 3.27
CA GLN A 87 -10.20 7.28 2.34
C GLN A 87 -9.48 8.61 2.04
N ARG A 88 -8.92 9.25 3.07
CA ARG A 88 -8.13 10.49 2.93
C ARG A 88 -6.89 10.27 2.06
N VAL A 89 -6.11 9.22 2.34
CA VAL A 89 -4.90 8.89 1.58
C VAL A 89 -5.24 8.56 0.13
N VAL A 90 -6.28 7.77 -0.11
CA VAL A 90 -6.72 7.42 -1.47
C VAL A 90 -7.13 8.67 -2.25
N LYS A 91 -8.06 9.48 -1.71
CA LYS A 91 -8.53 10.72 -2.38
C LYS A 91 -7.42 11.73 -2.65
N LYS A 92 -6.40 11.79 -1.78
CA LYS A 92 -5.26 12.71 -1.94
C LYS A 92 -4.27 12.28 -3.03
N ASN A 93 -4.17 10.98 -3.32
CA ASN A 93 -3.11 10.43 -4.17
C ASN A 93 -3.60 9.84 -5.51
N TYR A 94 -4.90 9.63 -5.68
CA TYR A 94 -5.48 9.05 -6.89
C TYR A 94 -6.58 9.94 -7.46
N ASN A 95 -6.83 9.84 -8.77
CA ASN A 95 -7.98 10.50 -9.39
C ASN A 95 -9.30 9.88 -8.87
N GLU A 96 -10.43 10.52 -9.17
CA GLU A 96 -11.74 10.09 -8.67
C GLU A 96 -12.08 8.64 -9.06
N LYS A 97 -11.88 8.27 -10.33
CA LYS A 97 -12.19 6.93 -10.83
C LYS A 97 -11.37 5.84 -10.13
N ASP A 98 -10.08 6.08 -9.97
CA ASP A 98 -9.18 5.13 -9.30
C ASP A 98 -9.44 5.09 -7.80
N SER A 99 -9.80 6.23 -7.19
CA SER A 99 -10.22 6.28 -5.79
C SER A 99 -11.46 5.44 -5.54
N ILE A 100 -12.50 5.61 -6.35
CA ILE A 100 -13.74 4.81 -6.26
C ILE A 100 -13.42 3.32 -6.41
N PHE A 101 -12.58 2.97 -7.39
CA PHE A 101 -12.18 1.60 -7.62
C PHE A 101 -11.47 0.97 -6.40
N ILE A 102 -10.48 1.68 -5.82
CA ILE A 102 -9.75 1.19 -4.64
C ILE A 102 -10.69 1.01 -3.45
N MET A 103 -11.54 2.00 -3.16
CA MET A 103 -12.46 1.94 -2.03
C MET A 103 -13.46 0.79 -2.18
N ASN A 104 -14.10 0.66 -3.34
CA ASN A 104 -15.03 -0.44 -3.60
C ASN A 104 -14.35 -1.80 -3.47
N ARG A 105 -13.08 -1.93 -3.90
CA ARG A 105 -12.37 -3.20 -3.79
C ARG A 105 -12.06 -3.54 -2.32
N LEU A 106 -11.66 -2.55 -1.52
CA LEU A 106 -11.45 -2.73 -0.08
C LEU A 106 -12.72 -3.15 0.63
N ASP A 107 -13.87 -2.57 0.29
CA ASP A 107 -15.16 -2.96 0.86
C ASP A 107 -15.52 -4.42 0.54
N VAL A 108 -15.29 -4.85 -0.71
CA VAL A 108 -15.51 -6.25 -1.12
C VAL A 108 -14.59 -7.18 -0.34
N LEU A 109 -13.28 -6.90 -0.32
CA LEU A 109 -12.30 -7.74 0.38
C LEU A 109 -12.59 -7.84 1.87
N GLN A 110 -12.95 -6.73 2.52
CA GLN A 110 -13.34 -6.74 3.93
C GLN A 110 -14.58 -7.60 4.17
N SER A 111 -15.57 -7.53 3.27
CA SER A 111 -16.76 -8.38 3.37
C SER A 111 -16.45 -9.87 3.19
N GLU A 112 -15.51 -10.23 2.31
CA GLU A 112 -15.05 -11.61 2.09
C GLU A 112 -14.31 -12.15 3.32
N THR A 113 -13.45 -11.34 3.94
CA THR A 113 -12.75 -11.66 5.20
C THR A 113 -13.73 -11.88 6.36
N VAL A 114 -14.76 -11.05 6.49
CA VAL A 114 -15.79 -11.17 7.54
C VAL A 114 -16.64 -12.43 7.33
N LEU A 115 -16.85 -12.86 6.08
CA LEU A 115 -17.64 -14.04 5.75
C LEU A 115 -16.84 -15.36 5.83
N GLY A 116 -15.56 -15.33 6.22
CA GLY A 116 -14.72 -16.53 6.35
C GLY A 116 -14.47 -17.28 5.03
N ASN A 117 -14.76 -16.65 3.89
CA ASN A 117 -14.47 -17.19 2.57
C ASN A 117 -13.04 -16.80 2.17
N ASP A 118 -12.06 -17.21 2.97
CA ASP A 118 -10.67 -17.17 2.54
C ASP A 118 -10.44 -18.29 1.51
N PRO A 119 -10.21 -17.99 0.22
CA PRO A 119 -9.98 -19.01 -0.79
C PRO A 119 -8.65 -19.76 -0.58
N SER A 120 -7.79 -19.32 0.35
CA SER A 120 -6.57 -20.03 0.75
C SER A 120 -6.77 -21.08 1.85
N VAL A 121 -7.98 -21.19 2.41
CA VAL A 121 -8.34 -22.15 3.48
C VAL A 121 -9.02 -23.42 2.94
N LYS A 122 -9.19 -23.56 1.62
CA LYS A 122 -9.58 -24.86 1.05
C LYS A 122 -8.35 -25.77 0.95
N GLU A 123 -8.35 -26.78 1.83
CA GLU A 123 -7.43 -27.92 1.96
C GLU A 123 -6.81 -28.44 0.65
#